data_AF-A0A963WDQ8-F1
#
_entry.id   AF-A0A963WDQ8-F1
#
_cell.length_a   1.000
_cell.length_b   1.000
_cell.length_c   1.000
_cell.angle_alpha   90.00
_cell.angle_beta   90.00
_cell.angle_gamma   90.00
#
_symmetry.space_group_name_H-M   'P 1'
#
loop_
_entity.id
_entity.type
_entity.pdbx_description
1 polymer ?
#
loop_
_entity_poly.entity_id
_entity_poly.type
_entity_poly.pdbx_seq_one_letter_code
_entity_poly.pdbx_strand_id
1 'polypeptide(L)' 'PAFVDVAKKHAGKTDYLAGKIVSGGQGVWGDIPMPPQTLPEADAKAIAAWLASGAPKAK' A
#
# COMPACT_ATOMS: atom_id res chain seq x y z
N PRO A 1 -9.39 1.86 -3.73
CA PRO A 1 -9.14 0.80 -4.75
C PRO A 1 -9.11 -0.58 -4.08
N ALA A 2 -9.33 -1.67 -4.82
CA ALA A 2 -9.17 -3.01 -4.28
C ALA A 2 -7.68 -3.38 -4.12
N PHE A 3 -7.32 -4.16 -3.10
CA PHE A 3 -5.93 -4.54 -2.85
C PHE A 3 -5.30 -5.33 -3.99
N VAL A 4 -6.10 -6.14 -4.70
CA VAL A 4 -5.63 -6.89 -5.89
C VAL A 4 -5.21 -5.94 -7.01
N ASP A 5 -5.90 -4.82 -7.20
CA ASP A 5 -5.54 -3.84 -8.24
C ASP A 5 -4.32 -3.03 -7.83
N VAL A 6 -4.18 -2.72 -6.54
CA VAL A 6 -2.96 -2.12 -5.97
C VAL A 6 -1.76 -3.03 -6.21
N ALA A 7 -1.91 -4.33 -5.95
CA ALA A 7 -0.89 -5.33 -6.20
C ALA A 7 -0.49 -5.41 -7.67
N LYS A 8 -1.47 -5.43 -8.58
CA LYS A 8 -1.20 -5.44 -10.04
C LYS A 8 -0.45 -4.19 -10.51
N LYS A 9 -0.84 -3.01 -10.04
CA LYS A 9 -0.24 -1.72 -10.45
C LYS A 9 1.14 -1.48 -9.84
N HIS A 10 1.37 -2.00 -8.63
CA HIS A 10 2.58 -1.76 -7.84
C HIS A 10 3.31 -3.06 -7.46
N ALA A 11 3.23 -4.08 -8.31
CA ALA A 11 3.87 -5.37 -8.08
C ALA A 11 5.38 -5.18 -7.81
N GLY A 12 5.86 -5.77 -6.72
CA GLY A 12 7.26 -5.65 -6.28
C GLY A 12 7.69 -4.27 -5.76
N LYS A 13 6.80 -3.27 -5.71
CA LYS A 13 7.13 -1.90 -5.26
C LYS A 13 6.84 -1.68 -3.77
N THR A 14 7.44 -2.50 -2.91
CA THR A 14 7.24 -2.46 -1.45
C THR A 14 7.55 -1.09 -0.85
N ASP A 15 8.72 -0.51 -1.13
CA ASP A 15 9.12 0.76 -0.51
C ASP A 15 8.23 1.94 -0.94
N TYR A 16 7.78 1.93 -2.19
CA TYR A 16 6.82 2.92 -2.69
C TYR A 16 5.49 2.85 -1.93
N LEU A 17 4.96 1.64 -1.75
CA LEU A 17 3.71 1.43 -1.03
C LEU A 17 3.85 1.78 0.45
N ALA A 18 4.97 1.40 1.09
CA ALA A 18 5.24 1.74 2.49
C ALA A 18 5.29 3.27 2.70
N GLY A 19 6.00 3.99 1.84
CA GLY A 19 6.04 5.45 1.89
C GLY A 19 4.66 6.08 1.69
N LYS A 20 3.83 5.54 0.79
CA LYS A 20 2.45 6.01 0.60
C LYS A 20 1.56 5.73 1.79
N ILE A 21 1.72 4.60 2.48
CA ILE A 21 0.95 4.26 3.68
C ILE A 21 1.27 5.25 4.81
N VAL A 22 2.55 5.54 5.04
CA VAL A 22 2.98 6.45 6.11
C VAL A 22 2.64 7.90 5.79
N SER A 23 3.03 8.40 4.61
CA SER A 23 2.86 9.80 4.23
C SER A 23 1.45 10.13 3.71
N GLY A 24 0.62 9.14 3.43
CA GLY A 24 -0.61 9.31 2.66
C GLY A 24 -0.35 9.49 1.16
N GLY A 25 -1.41 9.73 0.39
CA GLY A 25 -1.29 9.96 -1.04
C GLY A 25 -2.59 10.31 -1.74
N GLN A 26 -2.51 11.04 -2.84
CA GLN A 26 -3.66 11.48 -3.65
C GLN A 26 -3.40 11.24 -5.14
N GLY A 27 -4.47 11.16 -5.94
CA GLY A 27 -4.42 11.22 -7.41
C GLY A 27 -4.08 9.92 -8.12
N VAL A 28 -3.58 8.89 -7.42
CA VAL A 28 -3.22 7.60 -8.05
C VAL A 28 -4.45 6.73 -8.38
N TRP A 29 -5.51 6.87 -7.58
CA TRP A 29 -6.73 6.05 -7.63
C TRP A 29 -8.02 6.87 -7.63
N GLY A 30 -7.90 8.19 -7.76
CA GLY A 30 -9.01 9.14 -7.68
C GLY A 30 -8.63 10.38 -6.88
N ASP A 31 -9.59 11.29 -6.78
CA ASP A 31 -9.40 12.60 -6.17
C ASP A 31 -9.41 12.57 -4.64
N ILE A 32 -9.95 11.49 -4.06
CA ILE A 32 -10.00 11.28 -2.61
C ILE A 32 -8.59 10.94 -2.10
N PRO A 33 -7.98 11.80 -1.25
CA PRO A 33 -6.67 11.53 -0.68
C PRO A 33 -6.76 10.43 0.40
N MET A 34 -5.76 9.55 0.43
CA MET A 34 -5.51 8.66 1.55
C MET A 34 -4.77 9.44 2.64
N PRO A 35 -5.34 9.57 3.86
CA PRO A 35 -4.68 10.28 4.94
C PRO A 35 -3.42 9.54 5.43
N PRO A 36 -2.42 10.26 5.97
CA PRO A 36 -1.25 9.65 6.61
C PRO A 36 -1.66 8.67 7.71
N GLN A 37 -0.97 7.53 7.80
CA GLN A 37 -1.22 6.53 8.85
C GLN A 37 -0.13 6.58 9.90
N THR A 38 -0.52 6.69 11.17
CA THR A 38 0.42 6.69 12.31
C THR A 38 0.67 5.25 12.77
N LEU A 39 1.64 4.60 12.13
CA LEU A 39 2.07 3.24 12.48
C LEU A 39 3.59 3.08 12.34
N PRO A 40 4.21 2.11 13.04
CA PRO A 40 5.65 1.86 12.94
C PRO A 40 6.09 1.52 11.50
N GLU A 41 7.28 1.96 11.10
CA GLU A 41 7.79 1.73 9.74
C GLU A 41 7.86 0.23 9.39
N ALA A 42 8.17 -0.62 10.37
CA ALA A 42 8.20 -2.06 10.21
C ALA A 42 6.82 -2.62 9.77
N ASP A 43 5.75 -2.14 10.40
CA ASP A 43 4.38 -2.54 10.08
C ASP A 43 3.96 -2.02 8.70
N ALA A 44 4.36 -0.77 8.37
CA ALA A 44 4.12 -0.20 7.04
C ALA A 44 4.75 -1.05 5.94
N LYS A 45 6.00 -1.48 6.15
CA LYS A 45 6.72 -2.35 5.22
C LYS A 45 6.10 -3.73 5.13
N ALA A 46 5.66 -4.31 6.24
CA ALA A 46 4.98 -5.61 6.25
C ALA A 46 3.67 -5.57 5.42
N ILE A 47 2.84 -4.54 5.63
CA ILE A 47 1.60 -4.34 4.89
C ILE A 47 1.90 -4.09 3.40
N ALA A 48 2.90 -3.26 3.11
CA ALA A 48 3.31 -2.96 1.74
C ALA A 48 3.82 -4.19 0.99
N ALA A 49 4.59 -5.06 1.66
CA ALA A 49 5.07 -6.30 1.08
C ALA A 49 3.91 -7.29 0.82
N TRP A 50 2.95 -7.35 1.73
CA TRP A 50 1.73 -8.14 1.54
C TRP A 50 0.89 -7.61 0.36
N LEU A 51 0.75 -6.30 0.22
CA LEU A 51 0.08 -5.69 -0.93
C LEU A 51 0.84 -5.96 -2.24
N ALA A 52 2.15 -5.75 -2.27
CA ALA A 52 2.99 -5.94 -3.45
C ALA A 52 3.04 -7.40 -3.94
N SER A 53 2.77 -8.37 -3.05
CA SER A 53 2.77 -9.81 -3.34
C SER A 53 1.41 -10.36 -3.78
N GLY A 54 0.39 -9.51 -3.94
CA GLY A 54 -0.93 -9.94 -4.43
C GLY A 54 -2.02 -9.96 -3.38
N ALA A 55 -1.77 -9.42 -2.18
CA ALA A 55 -2.71 -9.45 -1.06
C ALA A 55 -3.30 -10.85 -0.82
N PRO A 56 -2.46 -11.90 -0.71
CA PRO A 56 -2.95 -13.26 -0.54
C PRO A 56 -3.79 -13.34 0.73
N LYS A 57 -4.96 -13.97 0.63
CA LYS A 57 -5.76 -14.29 1.82
C LYS A 57 -4.93 -15.21 2.71
N ALA A 58 -4.89 -14.92 4.00
CA ALA A 58 -4.38 -15.89 4.97
C ALA A 58 -5.16 -17.20 4.80
N LYS A 59 -4.45 -18.31 4.65
CA LYS A 59 -5.05 -19.64 4.59
C LYS A 59 -5.68 -20.02 5.91
#